data_AF-A0AB34HHK3-F1
#
_entry.id   AF-A0AB34HHK3-F1
#
_cell.length_a   1.000
_cell.length_b   1.000
_cell.length_c   1.000
_cell.angle_alpha   90.00
_cell.angle_beta   90.00
_cell.angle_gamma   90.00
#
_symmetry.space_group_name_H-M   'P 1'
#
loop_
_entity.id
_entity.type
_entity.pdbx_description
1 polymer ?
#
loop_
_entity_poly.entity_id
_entity_poly.type
_entity_poly.pdbx_seq_one_letter_code
_entity_poly.pdbx_strand_id
1 'polypeptide(L)'
;MEPPAGFFYLTVSLFRQREDLRRRGVSQGSALHKPQCAEYNSKRFRGWYYKWKPYTHRVGCDNVLGSDAVEDSCGVCRGSNSSCTTHKGLYAKQHRANQYYQMVIIPSGARSIRIYEMNVSTSYISVRNALKKYYLNGHWTVDWPGRYKFSGTAFDYRRSYREPESLTSPGPTNETLIVEMAEAHDIQMGIF
;
A
#
# COMPACT_ATOMS: atom_id res chain seq x y z
N MET A 1 -5.05 -20.58 22.52
CA MET A 1 -6.28 -19.81 22.22
C MET A 1 -6.03 -19.08 20.91
N GLU A 2 -6.61 -19.57 19.82
CA GLU A 2 -6.59 -18.84 18.54
C GLU A 2 -7.47 -17.60 18.66
N PRO A 3 -7.05 -16.44 18.11
CA PRO A 3 -7.92 -15.27 18.08
C PRO A 3 -9.19 -15.59 17.28
N PRO A 4 -10.39 -15.22 17.75
CA PRO A 4 -11.60 -15.41 16.95
C PRO A 4 -11.53 -14.62 15.63
N ALA A 5 -12.32 -15.07 14.66
CA ALA A 5 -12.43 -14.45 13.34
C ALA A 5 -12.81 -12.95 13.44
N GLY A 6 -12.33 -12.13 12.51
CA GLY A 6 -12.59 -10.68 12.47
C GLY A 6 -11.58 -9.83 13.26
N PHE A 7 -10.43 -10.39 13.61
CA PHE A 7 -9.36 -9.66 14.31
C PHE A 7 -8.32 -9.14 13.33
N PHE A 8 -7.99 -7.86 13.42
CA PHE A 8 -7.03 -7.20 12.52
C PHE A 8 -5.79 -6.76 13.28
N TYR A 9 -4.62 -7.01 12.71
CA TYR A 9 -3.37 -6.47 13.19
C TYR A 9 -2.87 -5.37 12.26
N LEU A 10 -2.45 -4.26 12.85
CA LEU A 10 -2.10 -3.05 12.12
C LEU A 10 -0.72 -2.57 12.57
N THR A 11 0.09 -2.15 11.60
CA THR A 11 1.34 -1.44 11.82
C THR A 11 1.43 -0.23 10.92
N VAL A 12 1.82 0.91 11.47
CA VAL A 12 2.04 2.16 10.73
C VAL A 12 3.26 2.88 11.29
N SER A 13 4.09 3.43 10.42
CA SER A 13 5.26 4.22 10.82
C SER A 13 5.00 5.70 10.61
N LEU A 14 5.20 6.49 11.66
CA LEU A 14 4.96 7.94 11.67
C LEU A 14 6.28 8.67 11.92
N PHE A 15 6.62 9.66 11.10
CA PHE A 15 7.81 10.47 11.33
C PHE A 15 7.74 11.19 12.68
N ARG A 16 8.87 11.25 13.39
CA ARG A 16 8.96 12.09 14.59
C ARG A 16 8.83 13.55 14.16
N GLN A 17 7.89 14.28 14.75
CA GLN A 17 7.54 15.68 14.43
C GLN A 17 8.69 16.70 14.48
N ARG A 18 9.93 16.29 14.77
CA ARG A 18 11.05 17.17 15.07
C ARG A 18 12.11 17.27 13.98
N GLU A 19 11.75 17.07 12.70
CA GLU A 19 12.59 17.51 11.59
C GLU A 19 11.73 17.91 10.38
N ASP A 20 11.85 19.18 10.04
CA ASP A 20 11.03 19.95 9.11
C ASP A 20 11.41 19.71 7.63
N LEU A 21 10.39 19.75 6.78
CA LEU A 21 10.35 20.12 5.35
C LEU A 21 11.63 20.05 4.48
N ARG A 22 12.44 18.98 4.49
CA ARG A 22 13.38 18.69 3.37
C ARG A 22 13.60 17.19 3.18
N ARG A 23 12.76 16.55 2.37
CA ARG A 23 13.08 15.38 1.53
C ARG A 23 11.90 15.06 0.62
N ARG A 24 11.59 16.01 -0.27
CA ARG A 24 10.84 15.68 -1.50
C ARG A 24 11.81 14.96 -2.42
N GLY A 25 11.61 13.67 -2.61
CA GLY A 25 12.43 12.86 -3.47
C GLY A 25 12.10 11.38 -3.35
N VAL A 26 10.81 11.04 -3.42
CA VAL A 26 10.45 9.66 -3.79
C VAL A 26 10.77 9.55 -5.27
N SER A 27 11.93 8.99 -5.59
CA SER A 27 12.20 8.54 -6.94
C SER A 27 11.33 7.31 -7.20
N GLN A 28 10.17 7.55 -7.80
CA GLN A 28 9.56 6.50 -8.62
C GLN A 28 10.55 6.25 -9.77
N GLY A 29 11.45 5.30 -9.56
CA GLY A 29 12.17 4.65 -10.65
C GLY A 29 11.13 3.99 -11.54
N SER A 30 10.66 4.72 -12.54
CA SER A 30 9.85 4.16 -13.61
C SER A 30 10.69 3.07 -14.27
N ALA A 31 10.28 1.82 -14.06
CA ALA A 31 10.75 0.75 -14.93
C ALA A 31 10.43 1.17 -16.36
N LEU A 32 11.46 1.28 -17.21
CA LEU A 32 11.29 1.65 -18.61
C LEU A 32 10.33 0.63 -19.22
N HIS A 33 9.13 1.08 -19.55
CA HIS A 33 8.03 0.21 -19.93
C HIS A 33 8.36 -0.37 -21.32
N LYS A 34 8.02 -1.65 -21.57
CA LYS A 34 8.29 -2.38 -22.83
C LYS A 34 8.12 -1.57 -24.14
N PRO A 35 7.12 -0.65 -24.29
CA PRO A 35 6.97 0.17 -25.49
C PRO A 35 8.15 1.12 -25.76
N GLN A 36 8.81 1.64 -24.71
CA GLN A 36 9.89 2.61 -24.83
C GLN A 36 11.14 2.00 -25.46
N CYS A 37 11.40 0.71 -25.24
CA CYS A 37 12.52 0.01 -25.88
C CYS A 37 12.26 -0.23 -27.37
N ALA A 38 11.00 -0.46 -27.76
CA ALA A 38 10.65 -0.76 -29.14
C ALA A 38 10.86 0.45 -30.08
N GLU A 39 10.66 1.68 -29.59
CA GLU A 39 10.90 2.92 -30.34
C GLU A 39 12.37 3.06 -30.79
N TYR A 40 13.31 2.57 -29.98
CA TYR A 40 14.74 2.68 -30.26
C TYR A 40 15.26 1.61 -31.22
N ASN A 41 14.48 0.59 -31.54
CA ASN A 41 14.87 -0.44 -32.53
C ASN A 41 15.00 0.15 -33.95
N SER A 42 14.29 1.25 -34.22
CA SER A 42 14.32 1.95 -35.51
C SER A 42 15.40 3.04 -35.58
N LYS A 43 16.17 3.27 -34.51
CA LYS A 43 17.26 4.26 -34.47
C LYS A 43 18.59 3.57 -34.74
N ARG A 44 19.40 4.14 -35.66
CA ARG A 44 20.75 3.65 -35.93
C ARG A 44 21.70 4.15 -34.85
N PHE A 45 22.50 3.25 -34.28
CA PHE A 45 23.60 3.60 -33.38
C PHE A 45 24.91 3.17 -34.02
N ARG A 46 25.81 4.13 -34.30
CA ARG A 46 27.07 3.88 -35.03
C ARG A 46 26.88 3.13 -36.36
N GLY A 47 25.81 3.45 -37.09
CA GLY A 47 25.51 2.85 -38.39
C GLY A 47 24.76 1.51 -38.36
N TRP A 48 24.55 0.92 -37.19
CA TRP A 48 23.88 -0.38 -37.03
C TRP A 48 22.54 -0.25 -36.29
N TYR A 49 21.61 -1.15 -36.57
CA TYR A 49 20.35 -1.29 -35.83
C TYR A 49 20.52 -2.32 -34.72
N TYR A 50 19.94 -2.04 -33.56
CA TYR A 50 19.98 -2.91 -32.39
C TYR A 50 18.56 -3.27 -31.95
N LYS A 51 18.38 -4.49 -31.45
CA LYS A 51 17.14 -4.93 -30.81
C LYS A 51 17.26 -4.70 -29.29
N TRP A 52 16.73 -3.58 -28.83
CA TRP A 52 16.73 -3.19 -27.43
C TRP A 52 15.80 -4.12 -26.63
N LYS A 53 16.32 -4.65 -25.53
CA LYS A 53 15.55 -5.43 -24.55
C LYS A 53 15.35 -4.58 -23.30
N PRO A 54 14.16 -4.61 -22.68
CA PRO A 54 13.95 -3.93 -21.42
C PRO A 54 14.90 -4.49 -20.37
N TYR A 55 15.57 -3.60 -19.66
CA TYR A 55 16.43 -4.00 -18.55
C TYR A 55 15.55 -4.40 -17.36
N THR A 56 15.72 -5.62 -16.86
CA THR A 56 14.81 -6.23 -15.87
C THR A 56 15.32 -6.16 -14.43
N HIS A 57 16.53 -5.67 -14.19
CA HIS A 57 17.02 -5.54 -12.81
C HIS A 57 16.32 -4.39 -12.10
N ARG A 58 16.09 -4.58 -10.81
CA ARG A 58 15.48 -3.55 -9.96
C ARG A 58 16.44 -2.37 -9.80
N VAL A 59 15.86 -1.19 -9.64
CA VAL A 59 16.58 0.03 -9.24
C VAL A 59 16.52 0.07 -7.71
N GLY A 60 17.68 0.14 -7.05
CA GLY A 60 17.74 0.34 -5.60
C GLY A 60 17.19 1.71 -5.20
N CYS A 61 16.90 1.91 -3.92
CA CYS A 61 16.43 3.22 -3.42
C CYS A 61 17.46 4.35 -3.60
N ASP A 62 18.72 4.01 -3.87
CA ASP A 62 19.83 4.92 -4.17
C ASP A 62 19.86 5.34 -5.66
N ASN A 63 18.87 4.94 -6.44
CA ASN A 63 18.77 5.13 -7.89
C ASN A 63 19.87 4.43 -8.70
N VAL A 64 20.53 3.42 -8.12
CA VAL A 64 21.53 2.61 -8.80
C VAL A 64 20.90 1.32 -9.32
N LEU A 65 21.12 1.03 -10.61
CA LEU A 65 20.65 -0.19 -11.26
C LEU A 65 21.40 -1.42 -10.70
N GLY A 66 20.65 -2.43 -10.26
CA GLY A 66 21.23 -3.64 -9.67
C GLY A 66 21.78 -3.45 -8.25
N SER A 67 21.51 -2.31 -7.61
CA SER A 67 21.82 -2.10 -6.19
C SER A 67 20.78 -2.79 -5.31
N ASP A 68 21.26 -3.46 -4.27
CA ASP A 68 20.44 -4.06 -3.22
C ASP A 68 19.98 -3.04 -2.15
N ALA A 69 20.11 -1.74 -2.43
CA ALA A 69 19.68 -0.70 -1.51
C ALA A 69 18.14 -0.67 -1.38
N VAL A 70 17.65 -0.79 -0.15
CA VAL A 70 16.22 -0.76 0.20
C VAL A 70 15.93 0.38 1.17
N GLU A 71 14.75 0.98 1.05
CA GLU A 71 14.24 1.95 2.03
C GLU A 71 13.98 1.26 3.38
N ASP A 72 14.26 1.97 4.47
CA ASP A 72 13.81 1.56 5.80
C ASP A 72 12.29 1.80 5.98
N SER A 73 11.73 1.45 7.14
CA SER A 73 10.30 1.61 7.43
C SER A 73 9.85 3.08 7.42
N CYS A 74 10.79 4.01 7.55
CA CYS A 74 10.58 5.44 7.51
C CYS A 74 10.72 5.99 6.08
N GLY A 75 11.05 5.17 5.08
CA GLY A 75 11.29 5.63 3.72
C GLY A 75 12.65 6.29 3.49
N VAL A 76 13.64 6.03 4.36
CA VAL A 76 15.02 6.48 4.20
C VAL A 76 15.83 5.36 3.55
N CYS A 77 16.43 5.65 2.40
CA CYS A 77 17.30 4.69 1.71
C CYS A 77 18.50 4.31 2.57
N ARG A 78 18.72 3.00 2.79
CA ARG A 78 19.74 2.47 3.73
C ARG A 78 19.62 3.07 5.15
N GLY A 79 18.40 3.41 5.56
CA GLY A 79 18.11 3.98 6.87
C GLY A 79 18.15 2.94 8.00
N SER A 80 18.15 3.44 9.24
CA SER A 80 18.25 2.65 10.47
C SER A 80 16.93 2.51 11.23
N ASN A 81 15.79 2.89 10.65
CA ASN A 81 14.48 2.96 11.31
C ASN A 81 14.40 3.92 12.52
N SER A 82 15.32 4.88 12.66
CA SER A 82 15.36 5.79 13.82
C SER A 82 14.64 7.13 13.61
N SER A 83 14.34 7.49 12.36
CA SER A 83 13.71 8.76 11.97
C SER A 83 12.19 8.79 12.16
N CYS A 84 11.58 7.64 12.39
CA CYS A 84 10.15 7.48 12.61
C CYS A 84 9.86 6.52 13.78
N THR A 85 8.63 6.55 14.28
CA THR A 85 8.13 5.61 15.28
C THR A 85 7.10 4.69 14.64
N THR A 86 7.30 3.38 14.78
CA THR A 86 6.32 2.39 14.34
C THR A 86 5.30 2.13 15.43
N HIS A 87 4.04 2.47 15.16
CA HIS A 87 2.89 2.16 15.98
C HIS A 87 2.29 0.83 15.52
N LYS A 88 1.96 -0.03 16.47
CA LYS A 88 1.34 -1.34 16.20
C LYS A 88 0.13 -1.52 17.11
N GLY A 89 -0.89 -2.22 16.63
CA GLY A 89 -2.10 -2.47 17.40
C GLY A 89 -2.86 -3.69 16.91
N LEU A 90 -3.58 -4.33 17.82
CA LEU A 90 -4.52 -5.40 17.53
C LEU A 90 -5.94 -4.87 17.72
N TYR A 91 -6.75 -4.97 16.67
CA TYR A 91 -8.17 -4.72 16.71
C TYR A 91 -8.91 -6.04 16.91
N ALA A 92 -9.41 -6.25 18.14
CA ALA A 92 -10.03 -7.50 18.58
C ALA A 92 -11.51 -7.32 19.00
N LYS A 93 -12.17 -6.27 18.51
CA LYS A 93 -13.57 -5.99 18.87
C LYS A 93 -14.52 -6.80 18.01
N GLN A 94 -15.43 -7.53 18.67
CA GLN A 94 -16.56 -8.18 18.00
C GLN A 94 -17.66 -7.18 17.73
N HIS A 95 -18.30 -7.34 16.57
CA HIS A 95 -19.24 -6.39 16.03
C HIS A 95 -20.47 -7.08 15.48
N ARG A 96 -21.56 -6.31 15.28
CA ARG A 96 -22.78 -6.83 14.66
C ARG A 96 -22.62 -6.80 13.14
N ALA A 97 -23.30 -7.72 12.46
CA ALA A 97 -23.34 -7.74 11.01
C ALA A 97 -23.98 -6.47 10.43
N ASN A 98 -23.62 -6.17 9.18
CA ASN A 98 -24.16 -5.11 8.34
C ASN A 98 -23.87 -3.70 8.86
N GLN A 99 -22.63 -3.44 9.30
CA GLN A 99 -22.16 -2.12 9.72
C GLN A 99 -20.66 -1.92 9.41
N TYR A 100 -20.26 -0.65 9.34
CA TYR A 100 -18.85 -0.22 9.25
C TYR A 100 -18.36 0.20 10.62
N TYR A 101 -17.22 -0.34 11.04
CA TYR A 101 -16.60 -0.04 12.32
C TYR A 101 -15.22 0.56 12.15
N GLN A 102 -15.03 1.77 12.66
CA GLN A 102 -13.73 2.43 12.63
C GLN A 102 -12.69 1.66 13.45
N MET A 103 -11.60 1.27 12.77
CA MET A 103 -10.47 0.57 13.38
C MET A 103 -9.35 1.54 13.77
N VAL A 104 -8.87 2.32 12.81
CA VAL A 104 -7.74 3.23 13.00
C VAL A 104 -7.85 4.47 12.12
N ILE A 105 -7.30 5.57 12.62
CA ILE A 105 -7.09 6.81 11.85
C ILE A 105 -5.60 6.88 11.52
N ILE A 106 -5.27 6.91 10.24
CA ILE A 106 -3.91 7.03 9.72
C ILE A 106 -3.71 8.49 9.28
N PRO A 107 -2.86 9.27 9.96
CA PRO A 107 -2.63 10.67 9.60
C PRO A 107 -1.90 10.79 8.25
N SER A 108 -1.85 12.02 7.71
CA SER A 108 -0.96 12.34 6.59
C SER A 108 0.51 12.15 6.99
N GLY A 109 1.35 11.80 6.02
CA GLY A 109 2.77 11.50 6.19
C GLY A 109 3.08 10.09 6.72
N ALA A 110 2.05 9.25 6.91
CA ALA A 110 2.23 7.89 7.40
C ALA A 110 2.89 6.98 6.35
N ARG A 111 3.81 6.12 6.79
CA ARG A 111 4.58 5.20 5.95
C ARG A 111 4.52 3.77 6.46
N SER A 112 4.93 2.82 5.62
CA SER A 112 4.99 1.39 5.95
C SER A 112 3.70 0.90 6.62
N ILE A 113 2.57 1.22 5.99
CA ILE A 113 1.25 0.83 6.46
C ILE A 113 1.06 -0.64 6.13
N ARG A 114 0.74 -1.46 7.13
CA ARG A 114 0.36 -2.85 6.96
C ARG A 114 -0.82 -3.14 7.85
N ILE A 115 -1.87 -3.66 7.25
CA ILE A 115 -3.11 -4.05 7.90
C ILE A 115 -3.37 -5.45 7.39
N TYR A 116 -3.47 -6.42 8.28
CA TYR A 116 -3.80 -7.77 7.89
C TYR A 116 -4.73 -8.38 8.92
N GLU A 117 -5.62 -9.19 8.41
CA GLU A 117 -6.49 -10.02 9.20
C GLU A 117 -5.67 -11.17 9.82
N MET A 118 -5.94 -11.48 11.09
CA MET A 118 -5.23 -12.54 11.82
C MET A 118 -5.72 -13.93 11.42
N ASN A 119 -7.02 -14.06 11.16
CA ASN A 119 -7.70 -15.30 10.80
C ASN A 119 -8.80 -14.98 9.79
N VAL A 120 -8.89 -15.80 8.74
CA VAL A 120 -9.87 -15.63 7.66
C VAL A 120 -11.27 -15.43 8.24
N SER A 121 -11.91 -14.31 7.86
CA SER A 121 -13.27 -14.00 8.29
C SER A 121 -14.14 -13.43 7.17
N THR A 122 -15.40 -13.16 7.51
CA THR A 122 -16.39 -12.47 6.68
C THR A 122 -16.28 -10.95 6.75
N SER A 123 -15.32 -10.41 7.51
CA SER A 123 -15.05 -8.98 7.56
C SER A 123 -14.26 -8.52 6.32
N TYR A 124 -14.39 -7.24 5.96
CA TYR A 124 -13.67 -6.61 4.86
C TYR A 124 -13.01 -5.30 5.31
N ILE A 125 -11.76 -5.07 4.91
CA ILE A 125 -11.05 -3.81 5.12
C ILE A 125 -11.64 -2.76 4.19
N SER A 126 -12.13 -1.68 4.76
CA SER A 126 -12.59 -0.49 4.05
C SER A 126 -11.69 0.70 4.34
N VAL A 127 -11.48 1.55 3.34
CA VAL A 127 -10.67 2.76 3.49
C VAL A 127 -11.43 3.95 2.94
N ARG A 128 -11.55 5.00 3.74
CA ARG A 128 -12.11 6.29 3.33
C ARG A 128 -11.27 7.45 3.85
N ASN A 129 -11.52 8.64 3.31
CA ASN A 129 -10.94 9.87 3.85
C ASN A 129 -11.86 10.50 4.93
N ALA A 130 -11.38 11.62 5.51
CA ALA A 130 -12.13 12.40 6.49
C ALA A 130 -13.48 12.95 5.95
N LEU A 131 -13.58 13.17 4.64
CA LEU A 131 -14.80 13.63 3.95
C LEU A 131 -15.77 12.48 3.61
N LYS A 132 -15.53 11.27 4.13
CA LYS A 132 -16.33 10.06 3.88
C LYS A 132 -16.33 9.57 2.42
N LYS A 133 -15.34 9.96 1.62
CA LYS A 133 -15.11 9.37 0.30
C LYS A 133 -14.37 8.05 0.46
N TYR A 134 -14.98 6.95 0.00
CA TYR A 134 -14.35 5.64 -0.02
C TYR A 134 -13.33 5.51 -1.16
N TYR A 135 -12.19 4.90 -0.85
CA TYR A 135 -11.14 4.53 -1.78
C TYR A 135 -11.05 3.02 -2.01
N LEU A 136 -11.48 2.24 -1.02
CA LEU A 136 -11.50 0.79 -1.06
C LEU A 136 -12.70 0.29 -0.26
N ASN A 137 -13.43 -0.68 -0.83
CA ASN A 137 -14.56 -1.38 -0.21
C ASN A 137 -15.53 -0.42 0.48
N GLY A 138 -16.38 0.26 -0.29
CA GLY A 138 -17.40 1.18 0.22
C GLY A 138 -18.77 0.92 -0.38
N HIS A 139 -19.80 1.62 0.12
CA HIS A 139 -21.16 1.53 -0.41
C HIS A 139 -21.73 0.11 -0.51
N TRP A 140 -21.34 -0.78 0.41
CA TRP A 140 -21.74 -2.21 0.43
C TRP A 140 -21.22 -3.03 -0.76
N THR A 141 -20.19 -2.52 -1.43
CA THR A 141 -19.49 -3.22 -2.52
C THR A 141 -18.07 -3.57 -2.10
N VAL A 142 -17.60 -4.73 -2.55
CA VAL A 142 -16.21 -5.15 -2.38
C VAL A 142 -15.48 -5.09 -3.71
N ASP A 143 -14.34 -4.43 -3.67
CA ASP A 143 -13.40 -4.27 -4.76
C ASP A 143 -12.57 -5.56 -4.95
N TRP A 144 -12.07 -5.77 -6.16
CA TRP A 144 -11.20 -6.90 -6.48
C TRP A 144 -9.82 -6.76 -5.83
N PRO A 145 -9.13 -7.87 -5.53
CA PRO A 145 -7.73 -7.81 -5.11
C PRO A 145 -6.86 -7.12 -6.19
N GLY A 146 -6.00 -6.21 -5.77
CA GLY A 146 -5.22 -5.43 -6.72
C GLY A 146 -4.49 -4.25 -6.12
N ARG A 147 -3.89 -3.45 -7.00
CA ARG A 147 -3.11 -2.26 -6.63
C ARG A 147 -3.90 -0.99 -6.90
N TYR A 148 -4.26 -0.30 -5.82
CA TYR A 148 -5.05 0.94 -5.83
C TYR A 148 -4.13 2.14 -5.60
N LYS A 149 -4.38 3.26 -6.28
CA LYS A 149 -3.60 4.50 -6.09
C LYS A 149 -4.50 5.59 -5.51
N PHE A 150 -4.25 5.97 -4.26
CA PHE A 150 -4.97 7.03 -3.56
C PHE A 150 -4.11 7.62 -2.42
N SER A 151 -4.47 8.80 -1.91
CA SER A 151 -3.72 9.51 -0.85
C SER A 151 -2.22 9.64 -1.14
N GLY A 152 -1.82 9.84 -2.40
CA GLY A 152 -0.42 10.06 -2.78
C GLY A 152 0.49 8.83 -2.81
N THR A 153 -0.04 7.63 -2.53
CA THR A 153 0.72 6.37 -2.57
C THR A 153 -0.08 5.25 -3.23
N ALA A 154 0.53 4.08 -3.35
CA ALA A 154 -0.14 2.88 -3.83
C ALA A 154 -0.43 1.94 -2.66
N PHE A 155 -1.63 1.39 -2.63
CA PHE A 155 -2.06 0.36 -1.71
C PHE A 155 -2.18 -0.97 -2.47
N ASP A 156 -1.61 -2.02 -1.91
CA ASP A 156 -1.73 -3.38 -2.38
C ASP A 156 -2.75 -4.08 -1.48
N TYR A 157 -3.92 -4.37 -2.07
CA TYR A 157 -5.04 -5.03 -1.42
C TYR A 157 -5.10 -6.47 -1.89
N ARG A 158 -4.97 -7.41 -0.96
CA ARG A 158 -5.00 -8.85 -1.23
C ARG A 158 -6.08 -9.51 -0.40
N ARG A 159 -6.87 -10.33 -1.09
CA ARG A 159 -7.85 -11.20 -0.46
C ARG A 159 -7.93 -12.49 -1.27
N SER A 160 -7.86 -13.63 -0.60
CA SER A 160 -8.04 -14.95 -1.20
C SER A 160 -8.95 -15.77 -0.29
N TYR A 161 -9.65 -16.77 -0.84
CA TYR A 161 -10.54 -17.62 -0.04
C TYR A 161 -9.81 -18.39 1.08
N ARG A 162 -8.49 -18.59 0.94
CA ARG A 162 -7.66 -19.35 1.87
C ARG A 162 -6.62 -18.52 2.62
N GLU A 163 -6.50 -17.23 2.31
CA GLU A 163 -5.51 -16.35 2.93
C GLU A 163 -6.23 -15.20 3.62
N PRO A 164 -5.79 -14.78 4.82
CA PRO A 164 -6.34 -13.61 5.48
C PRO A 164 -6.22 -12.36 4.60
N GLU A 165 -7.21 -11.48 4.71
CA GLU A 165 -7.21 -10.22 3.99
C GLU A 165 -6.02 -9.34 4.42
N SER A 166 -5.38 -8.65 3.46
CA SER A 166 -4.31 -7.72 3.77
C SER A 166 -4.34 -6.48 2.88
N LEU A 167 -3.94 -5.37 3.48
CA LEU A 167 -3.78 -4.08 2.85
C LEU A 167 -2.42 -3.50 3.26
N THR A 168 -1.55 -3.26 2.27
CA THR A 168 -0.22 -2.73 2.53
C THR A 168 0.08 -1.52 1.67
N SER A 169 0.86 -0.58 2.19
CA SER A 169 1.34 0.57 1.43
C SER A 169 2.70 1.06 1.91
N PRO A 170 3.62 1.42 1.00
CA PRO A 170 4.87 2.06 1.38
C PRO A 170 4.69 3.48 1.96
N GLY A 171 3.57 4.16 1.66
CA GLY A 171 3.39 5.57 1.96
C GLY A 171 4.26 6.48 1.07
N PRO A 172 4.47 7.76 1.43
CA PRO A 172 3.76 8.48 2.47
C PRO A 172 2.32 8.82 2.04
N THR A 173 1.40 8.90 3.01
CA THR A 173 0.04 9.39 2.76
C THR A 173 0.03 10.91 2.63
N ASN A 174 -0.82 11.45 1.74
CA ASN A 174 -0.96 12.90 1.57
C ASN A 174 -2.16 13.47 2.36
N GLU A 175 -3.08 12.63 2.79
CA GLU A 175 -4.25 13.00 3.61
C GLU A 175 -4.50 11.96 4.70
N THR A 176 -5.33 12.33 5.68
CA THR A 176 -5.78 11.43 6.73
C THR A 176 -6.74 10.38 6.17
N LEU A 177 -6.41 9.11 6.41
CA LEU A 177 -7.23 7.96 6.06
C LEU A 177 -7.89 7.39 7.30
N ILE A 178 -9.12 6.93 7.15
CA ILE A 178 -9.88 6.23 8.16
C ILE A 178 -10.08 4.81 7.63
N VAL A 179 -9.56 3.84 8.38
CA VAL A 179 -9.70 2.43 8.06
C VAL A 179 -10.85 1.86 8.89
N GLU A 180 -11.78 1.22 8.20
CA GLU A 180 -12.97 0.63 8.77
C GLU A 180 -12.99 -0.87 8.48
N MET A 181 -13.66 -1.61 9.35
CA MET A 181 -14.04 -3.00 9.13
C MET A 181 -15.51 -3.00 8.69
N ALA A 182 -15.80 -3.56 7.53
CA ALA A 182 -17.16 -3.85 7.10
C ALA A 182 -17.47 -5.31 7.44
N GLU A 183 -18.40 -5.53 8.37
CA GLU A 183 -18.93 -6.86 8.66
C GLU A 183 -20.19 -7.06 7.81
N ALA A 184 -20.22 -8.04 6.92
CA ALA A 184 -21.41 -8.24 6.09
C ALA A 184 -21.64 -9.69 5.71
N HIS A 185 -22.92 -10.09 5.77
CA HIS A 185 -23.39 -11.40 5.31
C HIS A 185 -23.79 -11.39 3.82
N ASP A 186 -24.17 -10.23 3.26
CA ASP A 186 -24.69 -10.08 1.89
C ASP A 186 -23.97 -8.93 1.13
N ILE A 187 -22.65 -9.02 0.91
CA ILE A 187 -21.96 -8.05 0.03
C ILE A 187 -22.04 -8.50 -1.42
N GLN A 188 -22.41 -7.57 -2.29
CA GLN A 188 -22.26 -7.72 -3.74
C GLN A 188 -20.80 -7.49 -4.15
N MET A 189 -20.20 -8.50 -4.79
CA MET A 189 -18.90 -8.33 -5.45
C MET A 189 -19.05 -7.25 -6.53
N GLY A 190 -18.19 -6.23 -6.51
CA GLY A 190 -18.24 -5.14 -7.48
C GLY A 190 -17.99 -5.66 -8.90
N ILE A 191 -19.03 -5.71 -9.72
CA ILE A 191 -18.93 -5.96 -11.16
C ILE A 191 -18.88 -4.59 -11.83
N PHE A 192 -17.70 -4.18 -12.29
CA PHE A 192 -17.56 -3.08 -13.26
C PHE A 192 -17.62 -3.65 -14.68
#